data_AF-A0A971YCB5-F1
#
_entry.id   AF-A0A971YCB5-F1
#
_cell.length_a   1.000
_cell.length_b   1.000
_cell.length_c   1.000
_cell.angle_alpha   90.00
_cell.angle_beta   90.00
_cell.angle_gamma   90.00
#
_symmetry.space_group_name_H-M   'P 1'
#
loop_
_entity.id
_entity.type
_entity.pdbx_description
1 polymer ?
#
loop_
_entity_poly.entity_id
_entity_poly.type
_entity_poly.pdbx_seq_one_letter_code
_entity_poly.pdbx_strand_id
1 'polypeptide(L)'
;MARYPLQPLLSVRKYREDAAQTRLRQAEHALQEALENLNTKEKKLADYQQWRREEEDRRYESIMNQMLSLDDLDLFKAGLARLREDEVLREEAVLTARQEHDRASQAVEDAKKNVHLAQRETARIVT
;
A
#
# COMPACT_ATOMS: atom_id res chain seq x y z
N MET A 1 -35.08 -3.45 42.81
CA MET A 1 -35.20 -2.67 41.57
C MET A 1 -35.22 -3.63 40.39
N ALA A 2 -36.34 -3.73 39.66
CA ALA A 2 -36.44 -4.61 38.50
C ALA A 2 -35.50 -4.08 37.41
N ARG A 3 -34.49 -4.87 37.04
CA ARG A 3 -33.58 -4.59 35.93
C ARG A 3 -34.44 -4.48 34.67
N TYR A 4 -34.36 -3.36 33.94
CA TYR A 4 -35.18 -3.16 32.74
C TYR A 4 -34.90 -4.34 31.78
N PRO A 5 -35.92 -5.10 31.32
CA PRO A 5 -35.70 -6.34 30.56
C PRO A 5 -34.83 -6.17 29.31
N LEU A 6 -34.84 -4.97 28.71
CA LEU A 6 -34.08 -4.61 27.51
C LEU A 6 -32.68 -4.03 27.79
N GLN A 7 -32.35 -3.75 29.05
CA GLN A 7 -31.09 -3.11 29.45
C GLN A 7 -29.83 -3.93 29.04
N PRO A 8 -29.82 -5.27 29.15
CA PRO A 8 -28.70 -6.08 28.66
C PRO A 8 -28.54 -6.03 27.12
N LEU A 9 -29.65 -5.94 26.38
CA LEU A 9 -29.62 -5.86 24.91
C LEU A 9 -29.08 -4.52 24.41
N LEU A 10 -29.42 -3.42 25.10
CA LEU A 10 -28.85 -2.09 24.85
C LEU A 10 -27.34 -2.06 25.10
N SER A 11 -26.84 -2.69 26.18
CA SER A 11 -25.40 -2.74 26.45
C SER A 11 -24.61 -3.53 25.40
N VAL A 12 -25.16 -4.65 24.90
CA VAL A 12 -24.51 -5.45 23.85
C VAL A 12 -24.46 -4.71 22.52
N ARG A 13 -25.50 -3.93 22.17
CA ARG A 13 -25.50 -3.15 20.92
C ARG A 13 -24.56 -1.95 20.97
N LYS A 14 -24.51 -1.21 22.09
CA LYS A 14 -23.49 -0.16 22.30
C LYS A 14 -22.08 -0.72 22.16
N TYR A 15 -21.81 -1.87 22.77
CA TYR A 15 -20.51 -2.54 22.62
C TYR A 15 -20.20 -2.92 21.16
N ARG A 16 -21.19 -3.35 20.38
CA ARG A 16 -21.01 -3.65 18.94
C ARG A 16 -20.74 -2.40 18.12
N GLU A 17 -21.39 -1.29 18.44
CA GLU A 17 -21.16 0.01 17.81
C GLU A 17 -19.75 0.51 18.10
N ASP A 18 -19.32 0.48 19.37
CA ASP A 18 -17.97 0.87 19.77
C ASP A 18 -16.90 -0.04 19.14
N ALA A 19 -17.17 -1.35 19.04
CA ALA A 19 -16.29 -2.30 18.36
C ALA A 19 -16.22 -2.04 16.84
N ALA A 20 -17.33 -1.67 16.20
CA ALA A 20 -17.35 -1.31 14.78
C ALA A 20 -16.56 -0.02 14.53
N GLN A 21 -16.73 1.01 15.37
CA GLN A 21 -15.96 2.26 15.29
C GLN A 21 -14.47 2.04 15.52
N THR A 22 -14.10 1.13 16.42
CA THR A 22 -12.69 0.77 16.66
C THR A 22 -12.09 0.09 15.44
N ARG A 23 -12.81 -0.85 14.82
CA ARG A 23 -12.37 -1.51 13.57
C ARG A 23 -12.24 -0.52 12.41
N LEU A 24 -13.15 0.44 12.29
CA LEU A 24 -13.04 1.50 11.29
C LEU A 24 -11.75 2.31 11.46
N ARG A 25 -11.47 2.77 12.69
CA ARG A 25 -10.23 3.51 12.99
C ARG A 25 -8.96 2.70 12.67
N GLN A 26 -8.96 1.40 12.96
CA GLN A 26 -7.85 0.51 12.62
C GLN A 26 -7.68 0.37 11.10
N ALA A 27 -8.78 0.24 10.36
CA ALA A 27 -8.74 0.16 8.89
C ALA A 27 -8.25 1.48 8.27
N GLU A 28 -8.66 2.63 8.80
CA GLU A 28 -8.21 3.94 8.35
C GLU A 28 -6.71 4.14 8.59
N HIS A 29 -6.20 3.70 9.75
CA HIS A 29 -4.77 3.71 10.02
C HIS A 29 -3.99 2.82 9.05
N ALA A 30 -4.47 1.60 8.81
CA ALA A 30 -3.84 0.68 7.86
C ALA A 30 -3.84 1.24 6.42
N LEU A 31 -4.91 1.93 6.01
CA LEU A 31 -4.98 2.63 4.73
C LEU A 31 -3.95 3.74 4.64
N GLN A 32 -3.78 4.53 5.70
CA GLN A 32 -2.78 5.59 5.76
C GLN A 32 -1.35 5.03 5.63
N GLU A 33 -1.03 3.95 6.37
CA GLU A 33 0.27 3.27 6.26
C GLU A 33 0.51 2.70 4.85
N ALA A 34 -0.53 2.10 4.25
CA ALA A 34 -0.45 1.57 2.89
C ALA A 34 -0.20 2.68 1.86
N LEU A 35 -0.84 3.85 2.02
CA LEU A 35 -0.64 5.02 1.18
C LEU A 35 0.78 5.59 1.31
N GLU A 36 1.29 5.71 2.54
CA GLU A 36 2.66 6.19 2.79
C GLU A 36 3.71 5.25 2.21
N ASN A 37 3.49 3.94 2.34
CA ASN A 37 4.35 2.93 1.73
C ASN A 37 4.30 3.02 0.19
N LEU A 38 3.12 3.14 -0.41
CA LEU A 38 2.96 3.30 -1.86
C LEU A 38 3.73 4.52 -2.36
N ASN A 39 3.52 5.69 -1.75
CA ASN A 39 4.21 6.92 -2.12
C ASN A 39 5.74 6.78 -1.99
N THR A 40 6.21 6.14 -0.91
CA THR A 40 7.64 5.87 -0.71
C THR A 40 8.22 4.99 -1.82
N LYS A 41 7.48 3.96 -2.27
CA LYS A 41 7.93 3.06 -3.34
C LYS A 41 7.90 3.76 -4.70
N GLU A 42 6.86 4.55 -4.99
CA GLU A 42 6.75 5.33 -6.22
C GLU A 42 7.87 6.35 -6.34
N LYS A 43 8.18 7.07 -5.25
CA LYS A 43 9.31 8.00 -5.21
C LYS A 43 10.64 7.28 -5.48
N LYS A 44 10.89 6.15 -4.81
CA LYS A 44 12.11 5.36 -5.02
C LYS A 44 12.23 4.85 -6.45
N LEU A 45 11.11 4.48 -7.10
CA LEU A 45 11.11 4.08 -8.50
C LEU A 45 11.45 5.27 -9.40
N ALA A 46 10.84 6.43 -9.19
CA ALA A 46 11.11 7.64 -9.97
C ALA A 46 12.58 8.08 -9.84
N ASP A 47 13.10 8.14 -8.61
CA ASP A 47 14.50 8.46 -8.33
C ASP A 47 15.45 7.46 -9.03
N TYR A 48 15.13 6.17 -8.98
CA TYR A 48 15.92 5.12 -9.64
C TYR A 48 15.85 5.23 -11.17
N GLN A 49 14.69 5.52 -11.74
CA GLN A 49 14.51 5.66 -13.18
C GLN A 49 15.34 6.80 -13.75
N GLN A 50 15.38 7.92 -13.04
CA GLN A 50 16.24 9.04 -13.40
C GLN A 50 17.72 8.65 -13.29
N TRP A 51 18.14 8.20 -12.12
CA TRP A 51 19.54 7.80 -11.88
C TRP A 51 20.03 6.75 -12.88
N ARG A 52 19.20 5.75 -13.18
CA ARG A 52 19.54 4.68 -14.11
C ARG A 52 19.83 5.22 -15.51
N ARG A 53 19.03 6.17 -16.01
CA ARG A 53 19.28 6.79 -17.33
C ARG A 53 20.62 7.52 -17.36
N GLU A 54 20.89 8.32 -16.32
CA GLU A 54 22.17 9.04 -16.18
C GLU A 54 23.36 8.05 -16.09
N GLU A 55 23.16 6.94 -15.38
CA GLU A 55 24.16 5.88 -15.24
C GLU A 55 24.37 5.08 -16.54
N GLU A 56 23.31 4.80 -17.30
CA GLU A 56 23.39 4.19 -18.63
C GLU A 56 24.20 5.09 -19.57
N ASP A 57 23.89 6.38 -19.63
CA ASP A 57 24.62 7.36 -20.45
C ASP A 57 26.10 7.41 -20.05
N ARG A 58 26.41 7.54 -18.76
CA ARG A 58 27.79 7.54 -18.23
C ARG A 58 28.55 6.27 -18.60
N ARG A 59 27.89 5.11 -18.55
CA ARG A 59 28.49 3.82 -18.92
C ARG A 59 28.78 3.77 -20.40
N TYR A 60 27.85 4.21 -21.26
CA TYR A 60 28.09 4.30 -22.70
C TYR A 60 29.26 5.24 -23.00
N GLU A 61 29.27 6.44 -22.44
CA GLU A 61 30.38 7.40 -22.60
C GLU A 61 31.74 6.79 -22.22
N SER A 62 31.80 5.98 -21.16
CA SER A 62 33.06 5.38 -20.70
C SER A 62 33.68 4.40 -21.69
N ILE A 63 32.87 3.80 -22.57
CA ILE A 63 33.33 2.83 -23.58
C ILE A 63 33.42 3.44 -24.99
N MET A 64 32.91 4.66 -25.18
CA MET A 64 32.96 5.33 -26.48
C MET A 64 34.41 5.54 -26.91
N ASN A 65 34.70 5.18 -28.17
CA ASN A 65 36.04 5.25 -28.78
C ASN A 65 37.10 4.34 -28.13
N GLN A 66 36.70 3.36 -27.32
CA GLN A 66 37.61 2.34 -26.80
C GLN A 66 37.56 1.06 -27.64
N MET A 67 38.71 0.39 -27.81
CA MET A 67 38.73 -0.98 -28.31
C MET A 67 38.37 -1.92 -27.17
N LEU A 68 37.18 -2.50 -27.22
CA LEU A 68 36.70 -3.51 -26.29
C LEU A 68 36.93 -4.91 -26.85
N SER A 69 37.28 -5.86 -25.97
CA SER A 69 37.17 -7.27 -26.32
C SER A 69 35.70 -7.71 -26.34
N LEU A 70 35.44 -8.89 -26.91
CA LEU A 70 34.09 -9.47 -26.87
C LEU A 70 33.63 -9.74 -25.44
N ASP A 71 34.54 -10.21 -24.58
CA ASP A 71 34.24 -10.50 -23.17
C ASP A 71 33.89 -9.21 -22.40
N ASP A 72 34.61 -8.11 -22.65
CA ASP A 72 34.32 -6.80 -22.05
C ASP A 72 32.95 -6.27 -22.50
N LEU A 73 32.59 -6.49 -23.77
CA LEU A 73 31.30 -6.09 -24.32
C LEU A 73 30.15 -6.89 -23.70
N ASP A 74 30.34 -8.18 -23.45
CA ASP A 74 29.32 -9.01 -22.82
C ASP A 74 29.14 -8.65 -21.33
N LEU A 75 30.23 -8.37 -20.61
CA LEU A 75 30.18 -7.82 -19.25
C LEU A 75 29.44 -6.48 -19.21
N PHE A 76 29.69 -5.60 -20.17
CA PHE A 76 29.00 -4.32 -20.29
C PHE A 76 27.49 -4.51 -20.46
N LYS A 77 27.06 -5.36 -21.40
CA LYS A 77 25.64 -5.67 -21.63
C LYS A 77 24.98 -6.28 -20.40
N ALA A 78 25.64 -7.22 -19.73
CA ALA A 78 25.16 -7.82 -18.50
C ALA A 78 24.98 -6.77 -17.39
N GLY A 79 25.91 -5.81 -17.31
CA GLY A 79 25.81 -4.68 -16.39
C GLY A 79 24.59 -3.79 -16.63
N LEU A 80 24.23 -3.53 -17.90
CA LEU A 80 23.02 -2.77 -18.25
C LEU A 80 21.75 -3.60 -18.00
N ALA A 81 21.77 -4.89 -18.33
CA ALA A 81 20.65 -5.80 -18.06
C ALA A 81 20.31 -5.82 -16.56
N ARG A 82 21.32 -5.88 -15.69
CA ARG A 82 21.13 -5.82 -14.24
C ARG A 82 20.48 -4.53 -13.75
N LEU A 83 20.85 -3.38 -14.33
CA LEU A 83 20.19 -2.11 -14.03
C LEU A 83 18.70 -2.13 -14.40
N ARG A 84 18.36 -2.78 -15.52
CA ARG A 84 16.97 -2.93 -15.95
C ARG A 84 16.20 -3.92 -15.06
N GLU A 85 16.83 -5.03 -14.67
CA GLU A 85 16.24 -5.99 -13.71
C GLU A 85 15.92 -5.33 -12.37
N ASP A 86 16.83 -4.52 -11.83
CA ASP A 86 16.63 -3.78 -10.59
C ASP A 86 15.45 -2.78 -10.68
N GLU A 87 15.23 -2.15 -11.84
CA GLU A 87 14.05 -1.30 -12.07
C GLU A 87 12.76 -2.13 -12.09
N VAL A 88 12.75 -3.28 -12.78
CA VAL A 88 11.58 -4.17 -12.81
C VAL A 88 11.19 -4.61 -11.41
N LEU A 89 12.16 -4.98 -10.56
CA LEU A 89 11.89 -5.33 -9.16
C LEU A 89 11.25 -4.18 -8.37
N ARG A 90 11.60 -2.92 -8.69
CA ARG A 90 10.99 -1.74 -8.08
C ARG A 90 9.58 -1.47 -8.61
N GLU A 91 9.36 -1.66 -9.90
CA GLU A 91 8.03 -1.59 -10.53
C GLU A 91 7.08 -2.63 -9.89
N GLU A 92 7.53 -3.87 -9.73
CA GLU A 92 6.79 -4.93 -9.04
C GLU A 92 6.47 -4.57 -7.58
N ALA A 93 7.42 -3.96 -6.87
CA ALA A 93 7.21 -3.51 -5.50
C ALA A 93 6.15 -2.39 -5.41
N VAL A 94 6.12 -1.47 -6.39
CA VAL A 94 5.07 -0.44 -6.50
C VAL A 94 3.72 -1.07 -6.79
N LEU A 95 3.66 -2.00 -7.74
CA LEU A 95 2.42 -2.73 -8.06
C LEU A 95 1.86 -3.46 -6.84
N THR A 96 2.72 -4.14 -6.08
CA THR A 96 2.33 -4.83 -4.85
C THR A 96 1.83 -3.84 -3.79
N ALA A 97 2.53 -2.72 -3.58
CA ALA A 97 2.09 -1.68 -2.65
C ALA A 97 0.75 -1.05 -3.04
N ARG A 98 0.49 -0.90 -4.34
CA ARG A 98 -0.79 -0.40 -4.86
C ARG A 98 -1.93 -1.37 -4.60
N GLN A 99 -1.70 -2.67 -4.83
CA GLN A 99 -2.69 -3.70 -4.51
C GLN A 99 -3.03 -3.72 -3.01
N GLU A 100 -2.04 -3.54 -2.13
CA GLU A 100 -2.28 -3.44 -0.69
C GLU A 100 -3.06 -2.18 -0.31
N HIS A 101 -2.75 -1.04 -0.92
CA HIS A 101 -3.55 0.18 -0.76
C HIS A 101 -5.01 -0.03 -1.17
N ASP A 102 -5.26 -0.67 -2.32
CA ASP A 102 -6.62 -0.91 -2.81
C ASP A 102 -7.40 -1.86 -1.89
N ARG A 103 -6.73 -2.90 -1.36
CA ARG A 103 -7.30 -3.79 -0.34
C ARG A 103 -7.64 -3.05 0.95
N ALA A 104 -6.74 -2.21 1.44
CA ALA A 104 -6.96 -1.42 2.65
C ALA A 104 -8.10 -0.40 2.45
N SER A 105 -8.19 0.20 1.26
CA SER A 105 -9.27 1.13 0.90
C SER A 105 -10.64 0.43 0.92
N GLN A 106 -10.71 -0.76 0.32
CA GLN A 106 -11.93 -1.57 0.36
C GLN A 106 -12.30 -1.97 1.79
N ALA A 107 -11.32 -2.32 2.63
CA ALA A 107 -11.56 -2.66 4.03
C ALA A 107 -12.14 -1.49 4.84
N VAL A 108 -11.69 -0.25 4.58
CA VAL A 108 -12.27 0.96 5.18
C VAL A 108 -13.73 1.14 4.77
N GLU A 109 -14.04 1.00 3.48
CA GLU A 109 -15.42 1.13 2.99
C GLU A 109 -16.36 0.08 3.60
N ASP A 110 -15.90 -1.16 3.76
CA ASP A 110 -16.69 -2.20 4.40
C ASP A 110 -16.82 -1.98 5.92
N ALA A 111 -15.79 -1.44 6.58
CA ALA A 111 -15.86 -1.04 7.98
C ALA A 111 -16.88 0.11 8.19
N LYS A 112 -16.92 1.11 7.30
CA LYS A 112 -17.92 2.19 7.33
C LYS A 112 -19.35 1.66 7.23
N LYS A 113 -19.61 0.74 6.29
CA LYS A 113 -20.92 0.08 6.16
C LYS A 113 -21.31 -0.65 7.45
N ASN A 114 -20.37 -1.35 8.08
CA ASN A 114 -20.60 -2.06 9.33
C ASN A 114 -20.93 -1.11 10.50
N VAL A 115 -20.25 0.05 10.59
CA VAL A 115 -20.57 1.09 11.57
C VAL A 115 -21.99 1.60 11.37
N HIS A 116 -22.37 1.94 10.13
CA HIS A 116 -23.73 2.40 9.83
C HIS A 116 -24.81 1.36 10.15
N LEU A 117 -24.55 0.08 9.87
CA LEU A 117 -25.45 -1.01 10.22
C LEU A 117 -25.61 -1.12 11.74
N ALA A 118 -24.51 -1.09 12.49
CA ALA A 118 -24.52 -1.15 13.95
C ALA A 118 -25.30 0.03 14.56
N GLN A 119 -25.10 1.24 14.05
CA GLN A 119 -25.84 2.44 14.47
C GLN A 119 -27.35 2.31 14.22
N ARG A 120 -27.74 1.84 13.02
CA ARG A 120 -29.15 1.64 12.66
C ARG A 120 -29.83 0.60 13.56
N GLU A 121 -29.11 -0.47 13.90
CA GLU A 121 -29.60 -1.47 14.85
C GLU A 121 -29.76 -0.90 16.25
N THR A 122 -28.80 -0.10 16.74
CA THR A 122 -28.93 0.55 18.06
C THR A 122 -30.14 1.50 18.11
N ALA A 123 -30.34 2.32 17.07
CA ALA A 123 -31.44 3.29 17.01
C ALA A 123 -32.84 2.64 17.03
N ARG A 124 -33.00 1.46 16.43
CA ARG A 124 -34.28 0.74 16.31
C ARG A 124 -34.85 0.23 17.65
N ILE A 125 -34.07 0.18 18.74
CA ILE A 125 -34.55 -0.20 20.09
C ILE A 125 -34.85 1.01 20.97
N VAL A 126 -34.27 2.16 20.63
CA VAL A 126 -34.47 3.42 21.38
C VAL A 126 -35.77 4.12 20.97
N THR A 127 -36.32 3.76 19.80
CA THR A 127 -37.63 4.21 19.29
C THR A 127 -38.70 3.18 19.63
#